data_AF-A0A353RAE1-F1
#
_entry.id   AF-A0A353RAE1-F1
#
_cell.length_a   1.000
_cell.length_b   1.000
_cell.length_c   1.000
_cell.angle_alpha   90.00
_cell.angle_beta   90.00
_cell.angle_gamma   90.00
#
_symmetry.space_group_name_H-M   'P 1'
#
loop_
_entity.id
_entity.type
_entity.pdbx_description
1 polymer ?
#
loop_
_entity_poly.entity_id
_entity_poly.type
_entity_poly.pdbx_seq_one_letter_code
_entity_poly.pdbx_strand_id
1 'polypeptide(L)'
;MMVKHINRPEIMYSSAMIIPPNRSQSMFPSVLIPQIYARYRYICMAMTSVWDTNIQFLQGVGPVRARELEKGLNIKTFGDLIHHYPFRYIDRTRFYSVREIDPDLALIQIRGEVRDMKIIGAGSRKQRLVVLFADPTGSVDLVFFKGIRWIRDKIKLNTEYIVFGKPALFKGRINLVHPEIDLPDDHSLRGSVGLQAVYSSTELLRDKGFTQKVFSSLIAQALTRIEGHVAETLTPAMLRQLKLMPLPLALEEIHFPKNLKNLQAAQTRLKFEELFFIQLGLLKQRAVRLRAEDGLRFPTVGQAFNNCYKMLPFELTGAQKRVIK
;
A
#
# COMPACT_ATOMS: atom_id res chain seq x y z
N MET A 1 -62.51 50.34 -36.20
CA MET A 1 -61.52 51.02 -35.34
C MET A 1 -60.41 50.01 -35.05
N MET A 2 -59.12 50.24 -35.33
CA MET A 2 -58.23 51.33 -34.85
C MET A 2 -58.10 51.32 -33.31
N VAL A 3 -56.90 51.31 -32.68
CA VAL A 3 -55.53 51.47 -33.22
C VAL A 3 -54.44 50.89 -32.26
N LYS A 4 -53.36 50.29 -32.81
CA LYS A 4 -51.93 50.13 -32.32
C LYS A 4 -51.66 49.60 -30.88
N HIS A 5 -50.91 48.49 -30.71
CA HIS A 5 -49.43 48.36 -30.46
C HIS A 5 -48.91 48.94 -29.11
N ILE A 6 -47.91 48.39 -28.39
CA ILE A 6 -46.76 47.51 -28.76
C ILE A 6 -46.23 46.64 -27.56
N ASN A 7 -45.60 45.50 -27.89
CA ASN A 7 -44.64 44.60 -27.19
C ASN A 7 -44.60 44.27 -25.66
N ARG A 8 -44.35 42.96 -25.39
CA ARG A 8 -43.76 42.31 -24.18
C ARG A 8 -42.20 42.50 -24.15
N PRO A 9 -41.35 41.84 -23.31
CA PRO A 9 -41.54 40.91 -22.16
C PRO A 9 -40.61 41.26 -20.94
N GLU A 10 -40.30 40.46 -19.91
CA GLU A 10 -40.90 39.21 -19.33
C GLU A 10 -41.02 39.40 -17.78
N ILE A 11 -40.56 38.65 -16.77
CA ILE A 11 -39.77 37.40 -16.52
C ILE A 11 -40.43 36.67 -15.32
N MET A 12 -40.34 35.34 -15.23
CA MET A 12 -40.64 34.54 -14.02
C MET A 12 -39.40 33.80 -13.49
N TYR A 13 -39.38 33.40 -12.21
CA TYR A 13 -39.57 32.00 -11.80
C TYR A 13 -39.71 31.83 -10.27
N SER A 14 -40.18 30.66 -9.84
CA SER A 14 -40.65 30.36 -8.49
C SER A 14 -40.30 28.93 -8.05
N SER A 15 -40.58 28.65 -6.77
CA SER A 15 -40.79 27.35 -6.13
C SER A 15 -39.60 26.66 -5.47
N ALA A 16 -39.85 26.23 -4.22
CA ALA A 16 -39.04 25.30 -3.45
C ALA A 16 -39.74 23.93 -3.35
N MET A 17 -39.03 22.88 -2.97
CA MET A 17 -39.64 21.60 -2.56
C MET A 17 -38.80 20.90 -1.47
N ILE A 18 -39.40 19.92 -0.79
CA ILE A 18 -38.96 19.41 0.52
C ILE A 18 -38.58 17.91 0.44
N ILE A 19 -37.67 17.50 1.34
CA ILE A 19 -37.09 16.14 1.51
C ILE A 19 -38.14 15.13 2.03
N PRO A 20 -37.89 13.80 1.91
CA PRO A 20 -37.49 13.01 3.09
C PRO A 20 -36.46 11.88 2.76
N PRO A 21 -36.02 11.03 3.72
CA PRO A 21 -34.63 10.51 3.73
C PRO A 21 -34.46 8.98 3.63
N ASN A 22 -33.21 8.50 3.54
CA ASN A 22 -32.84 7.20 4.10
C ASN A 22 -31.36 7.13 4.58
N ARG A 23 -31.03 6.17 5.46
CA ARG A 23 -29.69 5.89 6.00
C ARG A 23 -29.05 4.68 5.32
N SER A 24 -27.76 4.75 5.00
CA SER A 24 -26.85 3.61 5.18
C SER A 24 -25.37 4.01 5.20
N GLN A 25 -24.64 3.34 6.10
CA GLN A 25 -23.19 3.04 6.08
C GLN A 25 -22.20 4.15 5.67
N SER A 26 -21.55 4.74 6.68
CA SER A 26 -20.31 5.51 6.54
C SER A 26 -19.14 4.60 6.12
N MET A 27 -18.82 4.57 4.82
CA MET A 27 -17.66 3.87 4.29
C MET A 27 -16.54 4.87 3.98
N PHE A 28 -15.52 4.97 4.85
CA PHE A 28 -14.33 5.79 4.60
C PHE A 28 -13.50 5.18 3.46
N PRO A 29 -13.32 5.86 2.31
CA PRO A 29 -12.46 5.33 1.25
C PRO A 29 -10.99 5.51 1.63
N SER A 30 -10.21 4.43 1.55
CA SER A 30 -8.75 4.43 1.77
C SER A 30 -7.98 5.03 0.57
N VAL A 31 -8.34 6.26 0.17
CA VAL A 31 -7.91 6.90 -1.08
C VAL A 31 -7.44 8.34 -0.82
N LEU A 32 -6.38 8.48 -0.02
CA LEU A 32 -5.72 9.76 0.25
C LEU A 32 -4.19 9.76 -0.01
N ILE A 33 -3.59 8.58 -0.15
CA ILE A 33 -2.14 8.38 -0.29
C ILE A 33 -1.57 8.99 -1.60
N PRO A 34 -2.17 8.81 -2.81
CA PRO A 34 -1.51 9.24 -4.04
C PRO A 34 -1.47 10.76 -4.29
N GLN A 35 -2.42 11.54 -3.75
CA GLN A 35 -2.59 12.95 -4.14
C GLN A 35 -1.78 13.94 -3.32
N ILE A 36 -1.31 13.56 -2.12
CA ILE A 36 -0.51 14.44 -1.26
C ILE A 36 0.92 14.57 -1.81
N TYR A 37 1.57 13.45 -2.11
CA TYR A 37 2.92 13.41 -2.70
C TYR A 37 2.99 14.14 -4.06
N ALA A 38 1.95 14.01 -4.89
CA ALA A 38 1.88 14.66 -6.19
C ALA A 38 2.00 16.21 -6.17
N ARG A 39 1.76 16.86 -5.00
CA ARG A 39 1.72 18.32 -4.89
C ARG A 39 2.94 18.96 -4.21
N TYR A 40 3.82 18.19 -3.58
CA TYR A 40 5.05 18.71 -2.94
C TYR A 40 6.26 18.83 -3.89
N ARG A 41 6.09 18.50 -5.18
CA ARG A 41 7.07 18.51 -6.29
C ARG A 41 7.65 19.90 -6.67
N TYR A 42 7.59 20.90 -5.79
CA TYR A 42 7.78 22.33 -6.12
C TYR A 42 8.90 23.05 -5.33
N ILE A 43 9.73 22.32 -4.56
CA ILE A 43 10.82 22.95 -3.76
C ILE A 43 12.22 22.71 -4.34
N CYS A 44 12.40 21.73 -5.24
CA CYS A 44 13.66 21.49 -5.97
C CYS A 44 13.43 21.69 -7.47
N MET A 45 13.67 22.91 -7.98
CA MET A 45 13.37 23.30 -9.37
C MET A 45 14.63 23.67 -10.16
N ALA A 46 15.51 22.68 -10.38
CA ALA A 46 16.52 22.68 -11.44
C ALA A 46 17.06 21.26 -11.61
N MET A 47 17.34 20.85 -12.85
CA MET A 47 17.62 19.46 -13.28
C MET A 47 16.43 18.50 -13.07
N THR A 48 16.21 17.57 -14.01
CA THR A 48 15.28 16.45 -13.82
C THR A 48 15.80 15.57 -12.69
N SER A 49 15.10 15.52 -11.57
CA SER A 49 15.60 14.78 -10.41
C SER A 49 15.60 13.27 -10.68
N VAL A 50 16.50 12.52 -10.04
CA VAL A 50 16.59 11.07 -10.24
C VAL A 50 15.26 10.37 -9.89
N TRP A 51 14.48 10.95 -8.98
CA TRP A 51 13.12 10.52 -8.63
C TRP A 51 12.13 10.61 -9.79
N ASP A 52 12.22 11.66 -10.61
CA ASP A 52 11.33 11.89 -11.77
C ASP A 52 11.67 10.98 -12.97
N THR A 53 12.77 10.22 -12.90
CA THR A 53 13.22 9.32 -13.98
C THR A 53 12.14 8.29 -14.31
N ASN A 54 11.80 8.16 -15.59
CA ASN A 54 10.78 7.23 -16.06
C ASN A 54 11.14 5.77 -15.69
N ILE A 55 10.16 5.03 -15.18
CA ILE A 55 10.33 3.67 -14.67
C ILE A 55 10.88 2.69 -15.71
N GLN A 56 10.75 2.98 -17.01
CA GLN A 56 11.32 2.19 -18.11
C GLN A 56 12.85 2.08 -18.11
N PHE A 57 13.54 2.93 -17.34
CA PHE A 57 15.00 2.92 -17.20
C PHE A 57 15.50 1.99 -16.08
N LEU A 58 14.61 1.28 -15.37
CA LEU A 58 14.99 0.16 -14.49
C LEU A 58 15.22 -1.13 -15.28
N GLN A 59 16.20 -1.92 -14.86
CA GLN A 59 16.54 -3.17 -15.53
C GLN A 59 15.40 -4.20 -15.34
N GLY A 60 14.86 -4.67 -16.47
CA GLY A 60 13.71 -5.56 -16.50
C GLY A 60 12.36 -4.85 -16.67
N VAL A 61 12.31 -3.52 -16.75
CA VAL A 61 11.08 -2.73 -17.03
C VAL A 61 11.12 -2.19 -18.47
N GLY A 62 10.97 -3.06 -19.46
CA GLY A 62 10.81 -2.61 -20.85
C GLY A 62 9.53 -1.76 -21.04
N PRO A 63 9.37 -1.02 -22.14
CA PRO A 63 8.25 -0.08 -22.35
C PRO A 63 6.85 -0.69 -22.18
N VAL A 64 6.69 -2.00 -22.44
CA VAL A 64 5.44 -2.73 -22.14
C VAL A 64 5.20 -2.78 -20.63
N ARG A 65 6.19 -3.20 -19.83
CA ARG A 65 6.08 -3.29 -18.36
C ARG A 65 5.86 -1.92 -17.71
N ALA A 66 6.48 -0.86 -18.24
CA ALA A 66 6.21 0.50 -17.78
C ALA A 66 4.73 0.89 -17.96
N ARG A 67 4.13 0.63 -19.13
CA ARG A 67 2.71 0.87 -19.40
C ARG A 67 1.77 0.05 -18.52
N GLU A 68 2.14 -1.19 -18.18
CA GLU A 68 1.32 -2.02 -17.29
C GLU A 68 1.40 -1.55 -15.82
N LEU A 69 2.57 -1.09 -15.34
CA LEU A 69 2.72 -0.43 -14.03
C LEU A 69 1.91 0.88 -13.94
N GLU A 70 1.95 1.69 -15.00
CA GLU A 70 1.15 2.92 -15.10
C GLU A 70 -0.35 2.62 -15.06
N LYS A 71 -0.84 1.66 -15.84
CA LYS A 71 -2.27 1.26 -15.82
C LYS A 71 -2.70 0.61 -14.51
N GLY A 72 -1.82 -0.21 -13.91
CA GLY A 72 -2.17 -1.06 -12.77
C GLY A 72 -2.07 -0.35 -11.42
N LEU A 73 -1.16 0.62 -11.27
CA LEU A 73 -0.87 1.30 -10.00
C LEU A 73 -0.56 2.80 -10.15
N ASN A 74 -0.64 3.39 -11.36
CA ASN A 74 -0.20 4.75 -11.67
C ASN A 74 1.30 5.01 -11.36
N ILE A 75 2.13 3.96 -11.38
CA ILE A 75 3.58 4.06 -11.19
C ILE A 75 4.24 4.41 -12.53
N LYS A 76 4.87 5.59 -12.63
CA LYS A 76 5.48 6.11 -13.87
C LYS A 76 6.97 6.42 -13.72
N THR A 77 7.40 6.72 -12.50
CA THR A 77 8.74 7.19 -12.15
C THR A 77 9.39 6.36 -11.05
N PHE A 78 10.69 6.52 -10.83
CA PHE A 78 11.40 5.90 -9.71
C PHE A 78 10.78 6.31 -8.37
N GLY A 79 10.38 7.59 -8.24
CA GLY A 79 9.69 8.10 -7.06
C GLY A 79 8.35 7.42 -6.80
N ASP A 80 7.52 7.23 -7.83
CA ASP A 80 6.22 6.54 -7.66
C ASP A 80 6.41 5.09 -7.16
N LEU A 81 7.44 4.39 -7.63
CA LEU A 81 7.73 3.02 -7.19
C LEU A 81 8.23 2.96 -5.74
N ILE A 82 9.03 3.94 -5.31
CA ILE A 82 9.59 4.00 -3.94
C ILE A 82 8.53 4.46 -2.92
N HIS A 83 7.48 5.16 -3.35
CA HIS A 83 6.32 5.46 -2.50
C HIS A 83 5.23 4.36 -2.56
N HIS A 84 5.45 3.27 -3.32
CA HIS A 84 4.60 2.08 -3.32
C HIS A 84 4.91 1.18 -2.12
N TYR A 85 4.62 1.69 -0.92
CA TYR A 85 4.94 1.03 0.34
C TYR A 85 4.23 -0.34 0.51
N PRO A 86 4.87 -1.33 1.15
CA PRO A 86 4.26 -2.63 1.39
C PRO A 86 3.18 -2.56 2.47
N PHE A 87 2.09 -3.31 2.28
CA PHE A 87 0.92 -3.29 3.19
C PHE A 87 1.05 -4.27 4.37
N ARG A 88 1.99 -5.23 4.29
CA ARG A 88 2.34 -6.16 5.37
C ARG A 88 3.77 -6.69 5.17
N TYR A 89 4.27 -7.36 6.20
CA TYR A 89 5.57 -8.04 6.20
C TYR A 89 5.35 -9.49 6.62
N ILE A 90 6.16 -10.38 6.06
CA ILE A 90 6.16 -11.82 6.37
C ILE A 90 7.50 -12.13 7.04
N ASP A 91 7.46 -12.74 8.22
CA ASP A 91 8.65 -13.21 8.90
C ASP A 91 9.17 -14.50 8.22
N ARG A 92 10.42 -14.45 7.74
CA ARG A 92 11.18 -15.56 7.14
C ARG A 92 12.48 -15.84 7.92
N THR A 93 12.56 -15.44 9.20
CA THR A 93 13.74 -15.70 10.06
C THR A 93 13.78 -17.13 10.58
N ARG A 94 12.65 -17.69 11.05
CA ARG A 94 12.61 -19.04 11.62
C ARG A 94 12.47 -20.10 10.53
N PHE A 95 13.49 -20.96 10.44
CA PHE A 95 13.37 -22.29 9.85
C PHE A 95 12.75 -23.25 10.88
N TYR A 96 11.92 -24.17 10.39
CA TYR A 96 11.35 -25.28 11.15
C TYR A 96 11.96 -26.59 10.63
N SER A 97 12.20 -27.57 11.50
CA SER A 97 12.37 -28.95 11.05
C SER A 97 11.03 -29.56 10.64
N VAL A 98 11.03 -30.58 9.77
CA VAL A 98 9.79 -31.24 9.33
C VAL A 98 9.01 -31.84 10.51
N ARG A 99 9.71 -32.32 11.54
CA ARG A 99 9.09 -32.85 12.77
C ARG A 99 8.44 -31.80 13.66
N GLU A 100 8.79 -30.51 13.50
CA GLU A 100 8.14 -29.38 14.21
C GLU A 100 6.87 -28.86 13.50
N ILE A 101 6.55 -29.33 12.30
CA ILE A 101 5.45 -28.77 11.51
C ILE A 101 4.11 -29.21 12.10
N ASP A 102 3.39 -28.26 12.70
CA ASP A 102 1.97 -28.40 12.99
C ASP A 102 1.13 -27.88 11.79
N PRO A 103 0.07 -28.60 11.33
CA PRO A 103 -0.81 -28.17 10.23
C PRO A 103 -1.53 -26.83 10.43
N ASP A 104 -1.74 -26.38 11.67
CA ASP A 104 -2.44 -25.13 11.97
C ASP A 104 -1.53 -23.88 11.90
N LEU A 105 -0.21 -24.07 11.76
CA LEU A 105 0.73 -22.98 11.52
C LEU A 105 0.35 -22.16 10.27
N ALA A 106 0.36 -20.84 10.40
CA ALA A 106 -0.12 -19.95 9.32
C ALA A 106 0.78 -19.99 8.07
N LEU A 107 2.10 -19.90 8.28
CA LEU A 107 3.16 -19.99 7.27
C LEU A 107 4.42 -20.56 7.95
N ILE A 108 5.18 -21.39 7.23
CA ILE A 108 6.45 -21.95 7.68
C ILE A 108 7.53 -21.76 6.62
N GLN A 109 8.79 -21.82 7.06
CA GLN A 109 9.96 -21.95 6.21
C GLN A 109 10.73 -23.21 6.60
N ILE A 110 11.12 -24.03 5.63
CA ILE A 110 11.86 -25.28 5.85
C ILE A 110 13.04 -25.37 4.87
N ARG A 111 14.10 -26.07 5.27
CA ARG A 111 15.34 -26.30 4.49
C ARG A 111 15.61 -27.80 4.44
N GLY A 112 16.05 -28.29 3.28
CA GLY A 112 16.18 -29.72 3.01
C GLY A 112 16.23 -30.02 1.52
N GLU A 113 16.17 -31.29 1.16
CA GLU A 113 16.41 -31.78 -0.19
C GLU A 113 15.15 -32.36 -0.85
N VAL A 114 15.05 -32.20 -2.17
CA VAL A 114 14.03 -32.91 -2.97
C VAL A 114 14.49 -34.34 -3.27
N ARG A 115 13.76 -35.33 -2.78
CA ARG A 115 14.08 -36.76 -2.90
C ARG A 115 13.40 -37.47 -4.07
N ASP A 116 12.17 -37.08 -4.41
CA ASP A 116 11.36 -37.69 -5.48
C ASP A 116 10.42 -36.65 -6.12
N MET A 117 10.02 -36.87 -7.38
CA MET A 117 9.06 -36.05 -8.10
C MET A 117 8.18 -36.90 -9.01
N LYS A 118 6.86 -36.87 -8.78
CA LYS A 118 5.88 -37.62 -9.57
C LYS A 118 4.67 -36.77 -9.97
N ILE A 119 4.22 -36.93 -11.22
CA ILE A 119 2.97 -36.34 -11.71
C ILE A 119 1.85 -37.37 -11.47
N ILE A 120 0.78 -36.95 -10.79
CA ILE A 120 -0.35 -37.81 -10.42
C ILE A 120 -1.62 -37.26 -11.09
N GLY A 121 -2.39 -38.13 -11.75
CA GLY A 121 -3.70 -37.82 -12.33
C GLY A 121 -3.77 -38.04 -13.84
N ALA A 122 -4.95 -38.45 -14.32
CA ALA A 122 -5.20 -38.72 -15.74
C ALA A 122 -5.83 -37.50 -16.43
N GLY A 123 -5.27 -37.11 -17.58
CA GLY A 123 -5.74 -35.99 -18.40
C GLY A 123 -5.30 -34.60 -17.90
N SER A 124 -5.05 -33.69 -18.85
CA SER A 124 -4.43 -32.37 -18.63
C SER A 124 -5.06 -31.52 -17.51
N ARG A 125 -6.39 -31.59 -17.31
CA ARG A 125 -7.11 -30.81 -16.28
C ARG A 125 -7.12 -31.44 -14.87
N LYS A 126 -6.64 -32.68 -14.68
CA LYS A 126 -6.65 -33.37 -13.36
C LYS A 126 -5.26 -33.79 -12.87
N GLN A 127 -4.20 -33.36 -13.55
CA GLN A 127 -2.82 -33.61 -13.13
C GLN A 127 -2.40 -32.67 -11.97
N ARG A 128 -1.53 -33.19 -11.11
CA ARG A 128 -0.76 -32.43 -10.12
C ARG A 128 0.67 -32.96 -10.05
N LEU A 129 1.65 -32.08 -9.85
CA LEU A 129 2.99 -32.48 -9.45
C LEU A 129 3.01 -32.67 -7.92
N VAL A 130 3.60 -33.78 -7.48
CA VAL A 130 3.93 -34.01 -6.07
C VAL A 130 5.45 -34.19 -5.98
N VAL A 131 6.08 -33.34 -5.19
CA VAL A 131 7.51 -33.32 -4.91
C VAL A 131 7.70 -33.81 -3.48
N LEU A 132 8.46 -34.88 -3.28
CA LEU A 132 8.84 -35.33 -1.93
C LEU A 132 10.03 -34.50 -1.47
N PHE A 133 9.83 -33.69 -0.43
CA PHE A 133 10.87 -32.89 0.20
C PHE A 133 11.19 -33.47 1.58
N ALA A 134 12.47 -33.58 1.93
CA ALA A 134 12.90 -34.19 3.18
C ALA A 134 14.05 -33.42 3.84
N ASP A 135 14.02 -33.37 5.16
CA ASP A 135 15.13 -32.93 6.01
C ASP A 135 15.62 -34.14 6.87
N PRO A 136 16.60 -33.98 7.78
CA PRO A 136 17.04 -35.06 8.66
C PRO A 136 15.99 -35.58 9.66
N THR A 137 14.81 -34.97 9.75
CA THR A 137 13.77 -35.26 10.77
C THR A 137 12.49 -35.88 10.18
N GLY A 138 12.24 -35.71 8.88
CA GLY A 138 11.05 -36.26 8.22
C GLY A 138 10.92 -35.87 6.73
N SER A 139 9.72 -36.06 6.18
CA SER A 139 9.39 -35.63 4.81
C SER A 139 7.98 -35.04 4.69
N VAL A 140 7.82 -34.12 3.73
CA VAL A 140 6.55 -33.48 3.36
C VAL A 140 6.34 -33.54 1.85
N ASP A 141 5.06 -33.50 1.44
CA ASP A 141 4.68 -33.48 0.03
C ASP A 141 4.45 -32.04 -0.44
N LEU A 142 5.23 -31.52 -1.39
CA LEU A 142 4.97 -30.22 -2.02
C LEU A 142 4.09 -30.43 -3.25
N VAL A 143 2.91 -29.79 -3.29
CA VAL A 143 1.84 -30.12 -4.24
C VAL A 143 1.51 -28.92 -5.13
N PHE A 144 1.57 -29.14 -6.44
CA PHE A 144 1.32 -28.10 -7.46
C PHE A 144 0.26 -28.54 -8.47
N PHE A 145 -0.83 -27.77 -8.57
CA PHE A 145 -1.95 -27.97 -9.50
C PHE A 145 -1.88 -27.07 -10.75
N LYS A 146 -0.96 -26.10 -10.77
CA LYS A 146 -0.71 -25.15 -11.87
C LYS A 146 0.79 -25.07 -12.14
N GLY A 147 1.18 -24.75 -13.38
CA GLY A 147 2.58 -24.56 -13.76
C GLY A 147 3.44 -25.84 -13.79
N ILE A 148 2.84 -27.02 -13.69
CA ILE A 148 3.48 -28.34 -13.49
C ILE A 148 4.76 -28.54 -14.30
N ARG A 149 4.75 -28.27 -15.61
CA ARG A 149 5.93 -28.40 -16.47
C ARG A 149 7.07 -27.47 -16.04
N TRP A 150 6.81 -26.17 -15.90
CA TRP A 150 7.81 -25.19 -15.48
C TRP A 150 8.39 -25.50 -14.09
N ILE A 151 7.56 -25.98 -13.16
CA ILE A 151 8.00 -26.33 -11.81
C ILE A 151 8.87 -27.59 -11.83
N ARG A 152 8.45 -28.64 -12.55
CA ARG A 152 9.25 -29.85 -12.78
C ARG A 152 10.60 -29.54 -13.44
N ASP A 153 10.60 -28.60 -14.39
CA ASP A 153 11.81 -28.22 -15.15
C ASP A 153 12.71 -27.24 -14.35
N LYS A 154 12.21 -26.59 -13.28
CA LYS A 154 13.00 -25.78 -12.32
C LYS A 154 13.65 -26.65 -11.22
N ILE A 155 12.92 -27.62 -10.69
CA ILE A 155 13.34 -28.42 -9.53
C ILE A 155 14.27 -29.56 -9.96
N LYS A 156 15.34 -29.80 -9.20
CA LYS A 156 16.26 -30.92 -9.37
C LYS A 156 16.15 -31.90 -8.20
N LEU A 157 16.35 -33.19 -8.46
CA LEU A 157 16.45 -34.22 -7.41
C LEU A 157 17.81 -34.09 -6.68
N ASN A 158 17.85 -34.53 -5.42
CA ASN A 158 19.03 -34.49 -4.53
C ASN A 158 19.72 -33.11 -4.52
N THR A 159 18.91 -32.06 -4.55
CA THR A 159 19.33 -30.66 -4.50
C THR A 159 18.64 -30.00 -3.31
N GLU A 160 19.39 -29.21 -2.54
CA GLU A 160 18.85 -28.48 -1.40
C GLU A 160 18.05 -27.26 -1.85
N TYR A 161 16.92 -27.02 -1.20
CA TYR A 161 16.08 -25.84 -1.41
C TYR A 161 15.57 -25.29 -0.07
N ILE A 162 15.27 -23.99 -0.08
CA ILE A 162 14.43 -23.34 0.93
C ILE A 162 13.00 -23.35 0.38
N VAL A 163 12.07 -23.83 1.21
CA VAL A 163 10.64 -23.93 0.87
C VAL A 163 9.83 -23.10 1.84
N PHE A 164 8.96 -22.23 1.32
CA PHE A 164 8.10 -21.36 2.11
C PHE A 164 6.62 -21.50 1.72
N GLY A 165 5.73 -21.72 2.69
CA GLY A 165 4.30 -21.83 2.42
C GLY A 165 3.46 -22.14 3.66
N LYS A 166 2.16 -22.35 3.48
CA LYS A 166 1.28 -22.85 4.55
C LYS A 166 1.30 -24.39 4.55
N PRO A 167 1.54 -25.06 5.70
CA PRO A 167 1.32 -26.50 5.84
C PRO A 167 -0.18 -26.83 5.86
N ALA A 168 -0.50 -28.06 5.47
CA ALA A 168 -1.83 -28.65 5.59
C ALA A 168 -1.71 -30.17 5.79
N LEU A 169 -2.67 -30.78 6.48
CA LEU A 169 -2.76 -32.23 6.61
C LEU A 169 -3.65 -32.81 5.50
N PHE A 170 -3.15 -33.79 4.74
CA PHE A 170 -3.94 -34.51 3.74
C PHE A 170 -3.61 -36.00 3.78
N LYS A 171 -4.62 -36.85 4.02
CA LYS A 171 -4.47 -38.32 4.16
C LYS A 171 -3.35 -38.74 5.14
N GLY A 172 -3.23 -38.03 6.27
CA GLY A 172 -2.22 -38.31 7.29
C GLY A 172 -0.79 -37.87 6.95
N ARG A 173 -0.56 -37.20 5.81
CA ARG A 173 0.73 -36.60 5.44
C ARG A 173 0.65 -35.08 5.46
N ILE A 174 1.71 -34.44 5.96
CA ILE A 174 1.87 -32.99 5.85
C ILE A 174 2.23 -32.66 4.41
N ASN A 175 1.53 -31.67 3.86
CA ASN A 175 1.76 -31.18 2.51
C ASN A 175 1.73 -29.64 2.47
N LEU A 176 2.45 -29.05 1.53
CA LEU A 176 2.39 -27.62 1.24
C LEU A 176 1.81 -27.45 -0.17
N VAL A 177 0.71 -26.72 -0.29
CA VAL A 177 0.07 -26.46 -1.59
C VAL A 177 0.61 -25.16 -2.17
N HIS A 178 1.18 -25.22 -3.37
CA HIS A 178 1.80 -24.08 -4.07
C HIS A 178 2.80 -23.26 -3.22
N PRO A 179 3.77 -23.88 -2.51
CA PRO A 179 4.81 -23.14 -1.82
C PRO A 179 5.75 -22.41 -2.79
N GLU A 180 6.41 -21.37 -2.29
CA GLU A 180 7.62 -20.83 -2.91
C GLU A 180 8.79 -21.80 -2.68
N ILE A 181 9.64 -21.97 -3.68
CA ILE A 181 10.84 -22.80 -3.62
C ILE A 181 12.01 -22.03 -4.25
N ASP A 182 13.05 -21.78 -3.46
CA ASP A 182 14.24 -21.01 -3.84
C ASP A 182 15.52 -21.78 -3.44
N LEU A 183 16.64 -21.45 -4.08
CA LEU A 183 17.94 -22.03 -3.74
C LEU A 183 18.53 -21.32 -2.50
N PRO A 184 19.30 -22.01 -1.63
CA PRO A 184 19.94 -21.39 -0.47
C PRO A 184 20.83 -20.18 -0.83
N ASP A 185 21.55 -20.28 -1.96
CA ASP A 185 22.54 -19.30 -2.40
C ASP A 185 21.99 -18.24 -3.38
N ASP A 186 20.66 -18.04 -3.42
CA ASP A 186 20.04 -17.01 -4.28
C ASP A 186 20.23 -15.59 -3.71
N HIS A 187 21.47 -15.11 -3.78
CA HIS A 187 21.90 -13.78 -3.33
C HIS A 187 21.21 -12.61 -4.06
N SER A 188 20.38 -12.86 -5.09
CA SER A 188 19.60 -11.80 -5.75
C SER A 188 18.53 -11.18 -4.82
N LEU A 189 18.20 -11.89 -3.74
CA LEU A 189 17.08 -11.58 -2.85
C LEU A 189 17.51 -10.74 -1.64
N ARG A 190 17.76 -9.44 -1.83
CA ARG A 190 17.66 -8.45 -0.73
C ARG A 190 16.28 -8.62 -0.07
N GLY A 191 16.25 -9.16 1.15
CA GLY A 191 15.01 -9.47 1.89
C GLY A 191 14.48 -10.91 1.83
N SER A 192 15.27 -11.93 1.41
CA SER A 192 14.87 -13.34 1.60
C SER A 192 14.99 -13.80 3.05
N VAL A 193 16.01 -13.30 3.75
CA VAL A 193 16.30 -13.58 5.16
C VAL A 193 15.88 -12.37 5.97
N GLY A 194 14.97 -12.56 6.94
CA GLY A 194 14.40 -11.47 7.74
C GLY A 194 12.91 -11.24 7.48
N LEU A 195 12.51 -9.97 7.43
CA LEU A 195 11.13 -9.53 7.26
C LEU A 195 10.85 -9.17 5.79
N GLN A 196 10.23 -10.07 5.04
CA GLN A 196 9.92 -9.83 3.64
C GLN A 196 8.70 -8.91 3.49
N ALA A 197 8.91 -7.75 2.88
CA ALA A 197 7.85 -6.82 2.47
C ALA A 197 6.89 -7.45 1.43
N VAL A 198 5.59 -7.14 1.55
CA VAL A 198 4.55 -7.56 0.60
C VAL A 198 3.80 -6.36 0.04
N TYR A 199 3.83 -6.24 -1.28
CA TYR A 199 3.33 -5.12 -2.05
C TYR A 199 1.93 -5.35 -2.60
N SER A 200 1.13 -4.30 -2.62
CA SER A 200 -0.18 -4.30 -3.27
C SER A 200 0.00 -4.49 -4.78
N SER A 201 -0.80 -5.35 -5.40
CA SER A 201 -0.72 -5.65 -6.83
C SER A 201 -2.10 -5.99 -7.37
N THR A 202 -2.42 -5.48 -8.56
CA THR A 202 -3.68 -5.76 -9.26
C THR A 202 -3.64 -7.10 -9.98
N GLU A 203 -4.82 -7.60 -10.37
CA GLU A 203 -4.92 -8.82 -11.19
C GLU A 203 -4.18 -8.68 -12.52
N LEU A 204 -4.35 -7.52 -13.19
CA LEU A 204 -3.58 -7.14 -14.37
C LEU A 204 -2.07 -7.35 -14.17
N LEU A 205 -1.50 -6.79 -13.11
CA LEU A 205 -0.06 -6.87 -12.85
C LEU A 205 0.39 -8.30 -12.52
N ARG A 206 -0.39 -9.05 -11.75
CA ARG A 206 -0.13 -10.48 -11.50
C ARG A 206 -0.06 -11.28 -12.81
N ASP A 207 -1.01 -11.07 -13.72
CA ASP A 207 -1.09 -11.79 -14.98
C ASP A 207 0.01 -11.37 -15.99
N LYS A 208 0.52 -10.13 -15.87
CA LYS A 208 1.74 -9.67 -16.57
C LYS A 208 3.05 -10.10 -15.88
N GLY A 209 2.96 -10.92 -14.84
CA GLY A 209 4.12 -11.53 -14.16
C GLY A 209 4.81 -10.66 -13.12
N PHE A 210 4.17 -9.59 -12.61
CA PHE A 210 4.68 -8.80 -11.49
C PHE A 210 4.42 -9.54 -10.16
N THR A 211 5.33 -10.45 -9.83
CA THR A 211 5.35 -11.14 -8.53
C THR A 211 5.93 -10.24 -7.44
N GLN A 212 5.77 -10.63 -6.17
CA GLN A 212 6.37 -9.92 -5.03
C GLN A 212 7.90 -9.79 -5.16
N LYS A 213 8.58 -10.81 -5.70
CA LYS A 213 10.01 -10.78 -6.00
C LYS A 213 10.38 -9.78 -7.09
N VAL A 214 9.52 -9.57 -8.09
CA VAL A 214 9.69 -8.51 -9.09
C VAL A 214 9.57 -7.13 -8.43
N PHE A 215 8.56 -6.89 -7.60
CA PHE A 215 8.45 -5.61 -6.85
C PHE A 215 9.68 -5.36 -5.98
N SER A 216 10.09 -6.32 -5.14
CA SER A 216 11.31 -6.19 -4.32
C SER A 216 12.56 -5.91 -5.17
N SER A 217 12.77 -6.62 -6.29
CA SER A 217 13.91 -6.38 -7.17
C SER A 217 13.91 -4.97 -7.78
N LEU A 218 12.75 -4.51 -8.29
CA LEU A 218 12.64 -3.18 -8.88
C LEU A 218 12.81 -2.07 -7.85
N ILE A 219 12.28 -2.23 -6.64
CA ILE A 219 12.43 -1.26 -5.55
C ILE A 219 13.88 -1.22 -5.05
N ALA A 220 14.55 -2.38 -4.91
CA ALA A 220 15.96 -2.44 -4.57
C ALA A 220 16.84 -1.74 -5.61
N GLN A 221 16.55 -1.90 -6.91
CA GLN A 221 17.21 -1.14 -7.98
C GLN A 221 16.92 0.37 -7.85
N ALA A 222 15.65 0.76 -7.65
CA ALA A 222 15.25 2.15 -7.58
C ALA A 222 15.89 2.90 -6.39
N LEU A 223 15.89 2.30 -5.20
CA LEU A 223 16.60 2.83 -4.02
C LEU A 223 18.10 3.02 -4.30
N THR A 224 18.75 2.03 -4.94
CA THR A 224 20.17 2.11 -5.30
C THR A 224 20.44 3.18 -6.38
N ARG A 225 19.44 3.55 -7.20
CA ARG A 225 19.55 4.66 -8.16
C ARG A 225 19.40 6.04 -7.51
N ILE A 226 18.57 6.18 -6.48
CA ILE A 226 18.38 7.45 -5.75
C ILE A 226 19.31 7.61 -4.55
N GLU A 227 20.23 6.66 -4.31
CA GLU A 227 21.21 6.75 -3.23
C GLU A 227 22.05 8.04 -3.35
N GLY A 228 22.29 8.72 -2.23
CA GLY A 228 22.87 10.07 -2.18
C GLY A 228 21.96 11.21 -2.66
N HIS A 229 20.85 10.93 -3.34
CA HIS A 229 19.91 11.92 -3.90
C HIS A 229 18.63 12.09 -3.06
N VAL A 230 18.65 11.62 -1.81
CA VAL A 230 17.55 11.76 -0.84
C VAL A 230 17.83 12.93 0.09
N ALA A 231 17.23 14.09 -0.21
CA ALA A 231 17.26 15.24 0.67
C ALA A 231 16.40 14.99 1.93
N GLU A 232 16.90 15.39 3.10
CA GLU A 232 16.16 15.33 4.35
C GLU A 232 15.11 16.47 4.41
N THR A 233 13.89 16.14 4.81
CA THR A 233 12.71 17.01 4.77
C THR A 233 12.42 17.70 6.11
N LEU A 234 12.90 17.13 7.22
CA LEU A 234 12.71 17.65 8.56
C LEU A 234 14.00 18.30 9.09
N THR A 235 13.86 19.35 9.91
CA THR A 235 15.06 20.01 10.44
C THR A 235 15.85 19.07 11.37
N PRO A 236 17.19 19.18 11.44
CA PRO A 236 17.99 18.40 12.39
C PRO A 236 17.60 18.59 13.86
N ALA A 237 16.95 19.71 14.20
CA ALA A 237 16.36 19.93 15.53
C ALA A 237 15.15 19.02 15.77
N MET A 238 14.22 18.95 14.82
CA MET A 238 13.04 18.08 14.89
C MET A 238 13.43 16.60 14.96
N LEU A 239 14.39 16.16 14.13
CA LEU A 239 14.87 14.77 14.16
C LEU A 239 15.42 14.38 15.54
N ARG A 240 16.23 15.25 16.17
CA ARG A 240 16.79 15.01 17.51
C ARG A 240 15.73 15.06 18.61
N GLN A 241 14.85 16.05 18.59
CA GLN A 241 13.81 16.22 19.62
C GLN A 241 12.77 15.09 19.60
N LEU A 242 12.34 14.68 18.40
CA LEU A 242 11.31 13.65 18.20
C LEU A 242 11.90 12.24 18.07
N LYS A 243 13.24 12.09 18.14
CA LYS A 243 14.00 10.83 18.01
C LYS A 243 13.66 10.06 16.72
N LEU A 244 13.50 10.81 15.62
CA LEU A 244 13.07 10.29 14.33
C LEU A 244 14.26 9.82 13.48
N MET A 245 14.06 8.72 12.75
CA MET A 245 15.01 8.18 11.78
C MET A 245 15.20 9.14 10.59
N PRO A 246 16.41 9.31 10.02
CA PRO A 246 16.60 10.07 8.79
C PRO A 246 15.80 9.50 7.61
N LEU A 247 15.28 10.34 6.72
CA LEU A 247 14.45 9.92 5.59
C LEU A 247 15.09 8.83 4.69
N PRO A 248 16.40 8.89 4.33
CA PRO A 248 17.01 7.86 3.47
C PRO A 248 16.94 6.46 4.10
N LEU A 249 17.19 6.37 5.41
CA LEU A 249 17.13 5.11 6.17
C LEU A 249 15.68 4.64 6.37
N ALA A 250 14.73 5.56 6.53
CA ALA A 250 13.31 5.20 6.63
C ALA A 250 12.77 4.61 5.31
N LEU A 251 13.24 5.09 4.16
CA LEU A 251 12.90 4.52 2.86
C LEU A 251 13.60 3.18 2.59
N GLU A 252 14.80 2.95 3.11
CA GLU A 252 15.42 1.62 3.05
C GLU A 252 14.65 0.61 3.94
N GLU A 253 14.45 0.95 5.21
CA GLU A 253 13.90 0.05 6.24
C GLU A 253 12.37 -0.16 6.14
N ILE A 254 11.63 0.66 5.36
CA ILE A 254 10.23 0.36 5.02
C ILE A 254 10.10 -0.71 3.92
N HIS A 255 11.14 -0.90 3.09
CA HIS A 255 11.14 -1.88 2.01
C HIS A 255 11.95 -3.15 2.33
N PHE A 256 13.07 -2.98 3.04
CA PHE A 256 14.00 -4.05 3.42
C PHE A 256 14.35 -3.98 4.92
N PRO A 257 13.36 -4.07 5.83
CA PRO A 257 13.58 -3.94 7.27
C PRO A 257 14.54 -4.99 7.80
N LYS A 258 15.67 -4.53 8.37
CA LYS A 258 16.70 -5.38 8.97
C LYS A 258 16.21 -6.07 10.25
N ASN A 259 15.21 -5.48 10.92
CA ASN A 259 14.51 -6.02 12.10
C ASN A 259 13.21 -5.24 12.40
N LEU A 260 12.38 -5.76 13.31
CA LEU A 260 11.10 -5.14 13.70
C LEU A 260 11.23 -3.72 14.30
N LYS A 261 12.33 -3.43 15.01
CA LYS A 261 12.56 -2.11 15.64
C LYS A 261 12.88 -1.04 14.59
N ASN A 262 13.71 -1.37 13.60
CA ASN A 262 13.98 -0.47 12.47
C ASN A 262 12.70 -0.23 11.65
N LEU A 263 11.92 -1.28 11.39
CA LEU A 263 10.62 -1.18 10.73
C LEU A 263 9.66 -0.22 11.46
N GLN A 264 9.54 -0.34 12.79
CA GLN A 264 8.71 0.55 13.60
C GLN A 264 9.21 2.00 13.55
N ALA A 265 10.53 2.22 13.56
CA ALA A 265 11.12 3.55 13.42
C ALA A 265 10.85 4.18 12.03
N ALA A 266 11.00 3.40 10.96
CA ALA A 266 10.69 3.83 9.59
C ALA A 266 9.20 4.17 9.42
N GLN A 267 8.30 3.30 9.87
CA GLN A 267 6.86 3.58 9.86
C GLN A 267 6.51 4.83 10.67
N THR A 268 7.14 5.04 11.82
CA THR A 268 6.91 6.24 12.65
C THR A 268 7.40 7.50 11.93
N ARG A 269 8.57 7.45 11.30
CA ARG A 269 9.15 8.56 10.51
C ARG A 269 8.28 8.98 9.33
N LEU A 270 7.75 8.02 8.57
CA LEU A 270 6.96 8.29 7.37
C LEU A 270 5.53 8.73 7.72
N LYS A 271 4.88 8.10 8.72
CA LYS A 271 3.56 8.52 9.23
C LYS A 271 3.61 9.91 9.86
N PHE A 272 4.68 10.24 10.59
CA PHE A 272 4.87 11.58 11.14
C PHE A 272 5.01 12.63 10.03
N GLU A 273 5.77 12.33 8.97
CA GLU A 273 5.99 13.25 7.85
C GLU A 273 4.69 13.58 7.10
N GLU A 274 3.92 12.56 6.73
CA GLU A 274 2.63 12.73 6.05
C GLU A 274 1.69 13.61 6.88
N LEU A 275 1.53 13.30 8.18
CA LEU A 275 0.72 14.10 9.10
C LEU A 275 1.27 15.52 9.30
N PHE A 276 2.59 15.70 9.40
CA PHE A 276 3.23 17.00 9.54
C PHE A 276 2.97 17.89 8.32
N PHE A 277 3.15 17.37 7.11
CA PHE A 277 2.90 18.14 5.89
C PHE A 277 1.40 18.41 5.66
N ILE A 278 0.50 17.48 6.00
CA ILE A 278 -0.95 17.73 6.01
C ILE A 278 -1.27 18.91 6.95
N GLN A 279 -0.80 18.87 8.20
CA GLN A 279 -1.06 19.94 9.18
C GLN A 279 -0.43 21.27 8.76
N LEU A 280 0.79 21.27 8.23
CA LEU A 280 1.45 22.47 7.69
C LEU A 280 0.67 23.07 6.51
N GLY A 281 0.10 22.22 5.65
CA GLY A 281 -0.80 22.63 4.57
C GLY A 281 -2.09 23.29 5.08
N LEU A 282 -2.75 22.69 6.08
CA LEU A 282 -3.95 23.24 6.72
C LEU A 282 -3.66 24.57 7.43
N LEU A 283 -2.54 24.67 8.14
CA LEU A 283 -2.09 25.89 8.81
C LEU A 283 -1.76 26.99 7.79
N LYS A 284 -1.10 26.67 6.66
CA LYS A 284 -0.88 27.60 5.55
C LYS A 284 -2.21 28.12 4.97
N GLN A 285 -3.18 27.24 4.72
CA GLN A 285 -4.52 27.64 4.26
C GLN A 285 -5.30 28.48 5.28
N ARG A 286 -5.12 28.24 6.59
CA ARG A 286 -5.70 29.06 7.66
C ARG A 286 -5.04 30.45 7.70
N ALA A 287 -3.71 30.51 7.65
CA ALA A 287 -2.95 31.75 7.68
C ALA A 287 -3.19 32.64 6.45
N VAL A 288 -3.42 32.06 5.27
CA VAL A 288 -3.81 32.81 4.07
C VAL A 288 -5.21 33.39 4.22
N ARG A 289 -6.21 32.60 4.66
CA ARG A 289 -7.59 33.08 4.86
C ARG A 289 -7.66 34.22 5.90
N LEU A 290 -7.02 34.05 7.05
CA LEU A 290 -6.94 35.07 8.12
C LEU A 290 -6.12 36.32 7.75
N ARG A 291 -5.54 36.39 6.54
CA ARG A 291 -4.89 37.60 5.99
C ARG A 291 -5.65 38.22 4.83
N ALA A 292 -6.61 37.50 4.24
CA ALA A 292 -7.39 37.95 3.10
C ALA A 292 -8.70 38.61 3.55
N GLU A 293 -9.33 38.07 4.61
CA GLU A 293 -10.63 38.52 5.11
C GLU A 293 -10.62 38.53 6.64
N ASP A 294 -10.88 39.70 7.25
CA ASP A 294 -11.30 39.77 8.65
C ASP A 294 -12.73 39.24 8.77
N GLY A 295 -12.90 38.14 9.49
CA GLY A 295 -14.19 37.48 9.64
C GLY A 295 -15.21 38.37 10.36
N LEU A 296 -16.40 38.55 9.75
CA LEU A 296 -17.51 39.31 10.34
C LEU A 296 -17.86 38.78 11.73
N ARG A 297 -17.49 39.54 12.77
CA ARG A 297 -17.78 39.20 14.16
C ARG A 297 -19.21 39.60 14.49
N PHE A 298 -20.02 38.63 14.93
CA PHE A 298 -21.33 38.85 15.52
C PHE A 298 -21.18 38.79 17.05
N PRO A 299 -21.00 39.93 17.76
CA PRO A 299 -20.68 39.93 19.19
C PRO A 299 -21.88 39.66 20.10
N THR A 300 -23.11 39.69 19.57
CA THR A 300 -24.34 39.58 20.35
C THR A 300 -25.40 38.77 19.60
N VAL A 301 -26.10 37.91 20.34
CA VAL A 301 -27.27 37.17 19.83
C VAL A 301 -28.48 38.11 19.80
N GLY A 302 -28.79 38.64 18.62
CA GLY A 302 -29.81 39.67 18.42
C GLY A 302 -31.25 39.22 18.72
N GLN A 303 -32.16 40.19 18.85
CA GLN A 303 -33.58 39.94 19.16
C GLN A 303 -34.26 38.98 18.16
N ALA A 304 -33.92 39.05 16.87
CA ALA A 304 -34.46 38.15 15.85
C ALA A 304 -34.21 36.65 16.17
N PHE A 305 -33.02 36.31 16.67
CA PHE A 305 -32.71 34.96 17.12
C PHE A 305 -33.53 34.58 18.36
N ASN A 306 -33.59 35.46 19.36
CA ASN A 306 -34.33 35.21 20.60
C ASN A 306 -35.84 35.08 20.38
N ASN A 307 -36.40 35.77 19.39
CA ASN A 307 -37.80 35.63 18.99
C ASN A 307 -38.04 34.28 18.30
N CYS A 308 -37.16 33.87 17.38
CA CYS A 308 -37.21 32.54 16.77
C CYS A 308 -37.07 31.41 17.82
N TYR A 309 -36.14 31.55 18.76
CA TYR A 309 -35.94 30.60 19.87
C TYR A 309 -37.21 30.41 20.72
N LYS A 310 -37.94 31.50 21.02
CA LYS A 310 -39.23 31.44 21.75
C LYS A 310 -40.38 30.78 20.97
N MET A 311 -40.25 30.61 19.65
CA MET A 311 -41.24 29.95 18.80
C MET A 311 -40.96 28.45 18.60
N LEU A 312 -39.85 27.92 19.14
CA LEU A 312 -39.54 26.50 19.05
C LEU A 312 -40.42 25.68 20.03
N PRO A 313 -41.08 24.60 19.58
CA PRO A 313 -41.91 23.76 20.45
C PRO A 313 -41.09 22.78 21.33
N PHE A 314 -39.80 23.07 21.56
CA PHE A 314 -38.89 22.24 22.35
C PHE A 314 -37.74 23.06 22.94
N GLU A 315 -37.26 22.64 24.12
CA GLU A 315 -36.04 23.14 24.76
C GLU A 315 -34.79 22.73 23.96
N LEU A 316 -33.86 23.66 23.71
CA LEU A 316 -32.54 23.32 23.17
C LEU A 316 -31.68 22.57 24.21
N THR A 317 -31.01 21.51 23.76
CA THR A 317 -30.08 20.72 24.58
C THR A 317 -28.87 21.54 25.05
N GLY A 318 -28.22 21.11 26.13
CA GLY A 318 -26.96 21.71 26.62
C GLY A 318 -25.77 21.64 25.65
N ALA A 319 -25.88 20.82 24.59
CA ALA A 319 -24.92 20.83 23.47
C ALA A 319 -25.24 21.97 22.49
N GLN A 320 -26.49 22.11 22.06
CA GLN A 320 -26.93 23.19 21.16
C GLN A 320 -26.72 24.58 21.82
N LYS A 321 -27.13 24.75 23.08
CA LYS A 321 -26.90 25.96 23.88
C LYS A 321 -25.41 26.33 24.10
N ARG A 322 -24.47 25.44 23.73
CA ARG A 322 -23.02 25.69 23.78
C ARG A 322 -22.45 26.23 22.47
N VAL A 323 -23.08 25.92 21.33
CA VAL A 323 -22.65 26.32 19.98
C VAL A 323 -23.15 27.73 19.61
N ILE A 324 -24.14 28.24 20.34
CA ILE A 324 -24.81 29.55 20.12
C ILE A 324 -24.13 30.69 20.93
N LYS A 325 -23.12 30.39 21.75
CA LYS A 325 -22.42 31.35 22.62
C LYS A 325 -21.29 32.11 21.91
#